data_AF-A0A8B7ZXR5-F1
#
_entry.id   AF-A0A8B7ZXR5-F1
#
_cell.length_a   1.000
_cell.length_b   1.000
_cell.length_c   1.000
_cell.angle_alpha   90.00
_cell.angle_beta   90.00
_cell.angle_gamma   90.00
#
_symmetry.space_group_name_H-M   'P 1'
#
loop_
_entity.id
_entity.type
_entity.pdbx_description
1 polymer ?
#
loop_
_entity_poly.entity_id
_entity_poly.type
_entity_poly.pdbx_seq_one_letter_code
_entity_poly.pdbx_strand_id
1 'polypeptide(L)'
;MLLNLEQGQSQYSLDRFLDIHLFMTGIQRFDMANFGLQMALDLVHERENRDLLTGLRTKLQAGRPDWNKLFTQIQEEDKGRVSVFFCGSPALGIVINKHCQKFGFIFHKENF
;
A
#
# COMPACT_ATOMS: atom_id res chain seq x y z
N MET A 1 -12.08 -2.93 -10.53
CA MET A 1 -12.69 -3.12 -9.19
C MET A 1 -12.25 -2.01 -8.22
N LEU A 2 -10.94 -1.76 -8.05
CA LEU A 2 -10.43 -0.68 -7.18
C LEU A 2 -10.91 0.73 -7.57
N LEU A 3 -10.94 1.04 -8.87
CA LEU A 3 -11.46 2.32 -9.38
C LEU A 3 -12.91 2.61 -8.97
N ASN A 4 -13.76 1.59 -8.85
CA ASN A 4 -15.16 1.77 -8.46
C ASN A 4 -15.30 2.10 -6.97
N LEU A 5 -14.40 1.56 -6.12
CA LEU A 5 -14.37 1.85 -4.69
C LEU A 5 -13.90 3.28 -4.42
N GLU A 6 -12.95 3.78 -5.20
CA GLU A 6 -12.54 5.20 -5.13
C GLU A 6 -13.66 6.15 -5.61
N GLN A 7 -14.37 5.82 -6.69
CA GLN A 7 -15.45 6.66 -7.22
C GLN A 7 -16.65 6.78 -6.25
N GLY A 8 -16.93 5.72 -5.47
CA GLY A 8 -17.97 5.72 -4.43
C GLY A 8 -17.71 6.66 -3.25
N GLN A 9 -16.47 7.17 -3.08
CA GLN A 9 -16.11 8.12 -2.03
C GLN A 9 -16.76 9.51 -2.22
N SER A 10 -17.22 9.82 -3.44
CA SER A 10 -17.74 11.15 -3.79
C SER A 10 -19.11 11.47 -3.17
N GLN A 11 -19.85 10.46 -2.69
CA GLN A 11 -21.27 10.60 -2.34
C GLN A 11 -21.58 10.44 -0.85
N TYR A 12 -20.61 10.08 -0.01
CA TYR A 12 -20.78 10.01 1.45
C TYR A 12 -19.63 10.69 2.16
N SER A 13 -19.95 11.60 3.09
CA SER A 13 -19.02 12.25 4.01
C SER A 13 -18.46 11.27 5.05
N LEU A 14 -17.94 10.13 4.60
CA LEU A 14 -17.19 9.21 5.42
C LEU A 14 -15.74 9.69 5.42
N ASP A 15 -15.33 10.22 6.56
CA ASP A 15 -13.94 10.51 6.86
C ASP A 15 -13.07 9.30 6.45
N ARG A 16 -11.91 9.57 5.82
CA ARG A 16 -11.09 8.66 4.99
C ARG A 16 -11.21 7.16 5.38
N PHE A 17 -12.14 6.43 4.78
CA PHE A 17 -12.39 5.02 5.14
C PHE A 17 -11.38 4.03 4.52
N LEU A 18 -10.74 4.43 3.42
CA LEU A 18 -9.85 3.58 2.62
C LEU A 18 -8.58 4.33 2.27
N ASP A 19 -7.45 3.76 2.67
CA ASP A 19 -6.12 4.18 2.26
C ASP A 19 -5.45 3.02 1.50
N ILE A 20 -4.96 3.30 0.30
CA ILE A 20 -4.36 2.30 -0.60
C ILE A 20 -2.87 2.62 -0.69
N HIS A 21 -2.01 1.61 -0.61
CA HIS A 21 -0.56 1.74 -0.73
C HIS A 21 -0.06 0.75 -1.79
N LEU A 22 0.63 1.26 -2.81
CA LEU A 22 1.11 0.45 -3.93
C LEU A 22 2.64 0.37 -3.92
N PHE A 23 3.19 -0.84 -4.04
CA PHE A 23 4.63 -1.11 -4.02
C PHE A 23 5.09 -1.91 -5.23
N MET A 24 6.10 -1.41 -5.94
CA MET A 24 6.73 -2.07 -7.07
C MET A 24 8.08 -2.67 -6.65
N THR A 25 8.10 -3.98 -6.40
CA THR A 25 9.22 -4.66 -5.70
C THR A 25 10.27 -5.30 -6.61
N GLY A 26 10.04 -5.29 -7.93
CA GLY A 26 10.99 -5.83 -8.93
C GLY A 26 12.12 -4.89 -9.33
N ILE A 27 12.12 -3.65 -8.82
CA ILE A 27 13.09 -2.62 -9.19
C ILE A 27 14.38 -2.79 -8.37
N GLN A 28 15.47 -3.14 -9.04
CA GLN A 28 16.82 -3.08 -8.46
C GLN A 28 17.34 -1.63 -8.52
N ARG A 29 17.91 -1.15 -7.41
CA ARG A 29 18.38 0.25 -7.20
C ARG A 29 19.49 0.71 -8.15
N PHE A 30 20.07 -0.16 -8.98
CA PHE A 30 21.27 0.13 -9.78
C PHE A 30 21.02 0.26 -11.28
N ASP A 31 19.78 0.14 -11.75
CA ASP A 31 19.47 0.36 -13.16
C ASP A 31 19.08 1.81 -13.40
N MET A 32 19.87 2.55 -14.18
CA MET A 32 19.63 3.96 -14.52
C MET A 32 18.26 4.16 -15.18
N ALA A 33 17.76 3.15 -15.90
CA ALA A 33 16.41 3.16 -16.48
C ALA A 33 15.30 3.24 -15.40
N ASN A 34 15.54 2.65 -14.23
CA ASN A 34 14.57 2.62 -13.13
C ASN A 34 14.50 3.96 -12.37
N PHE A 35 15.60 4.70 -12.30
CA PHE A 35 15.60 6.06 -11.74
C PHE A 35 14.80 7.01 -12.64
N GLY A 36 14.99 6.91 -13.97
CA GLY A 36 14.19 7.65 -14.95
C GLY A 36 12.70 7.34 -14.85
N LEU A 37 12.34 6.06 -14.67
CA LEU A 37 10.94 5.66 -14.46
C LEU A 37 10.36 6.24 -13.17
N GLN A 38 11.09 6.16 -12.04
CA GLN A 38 10.62 6.73 -10.77
C GLN A 38 10.41 8.25 -10.89
N MET A 39 11.33 8.97 -11.53
CA MET A 39 11.19 10.41 -11.77
C MET A 39 10.00 10.73 -12.67
N ALA A 40 9.77 9.93 -13.71
CA ALA A 40 8.62 10.09 -14.60
C ALA A 40 7.30 9.90 -13.83
N LEU A 41 7.22 8.86 -12.98
CA LEU A 41 6.05 8.61 -12.14
C LEU A 41 5.81 9.74 -11.12
N ASP A 42 6.88 10.25 -10.51
CA ASP A 42 6.79 11.35 -9.55
C ASP A 42 6.30 12.64 -10.20
N LEU A 43 6.86 13.01 -11.35
CA LEU A 43 6.50 14.23 -12.07
C LEU A 43 5.07 14.19 -12.64
N VAL A 44 4.64 13.00 -13.06
CA VAL A 44 3.27 12.74 -13.49
C VAL A 44 2.28 12.84 -12.33
N HIS A 45 2.61 12.25 -11.18
CA HIS A 45 1.76 12.29 -10.01
C HIS A 45 1.55 13.73 -9.51
N GLU A 46 2.60 14.56 -9.54
CA GLU A 46 2.51 15.99 -9.21
C GLU A 46 1.61 16.78 -10.18
N ARG A 47 1.53 16.37 -11.46
CA ARG A 47 0.71 17.04 -12.49
C ARG A 47 -0.76 16.65 -12.42
N GLU A 48 -1.06 15.37 -12.20
CA GLU A 48 -2.42 14.83 -12.33
C GLU A 48 -3.10 14.45 -11.00
N ASN A 49 -2.35 14.50 -9.89
CA ASN A 49 -2.78 14.04 -8.57
C ASN A 49 -3.30 12.58 -8.58
N ARG A 50 -2.80 11.80 -9.55
CA ARG A 50 -3.12 10.40 -9.80
C ARG A 50 -1.89 9.72 -10.40
N ASP A 51 -1.69 8.46 -10.04
CA ASP A 51 -0.67 7.59 -10.60
C ASP A 51 -1.12 7.12 -12.00
N LEU A 52 -0.36 7.41 -13.06
CA LEU A 52 -0.77 7.06 -14.44
C LEU A 52 -0.75 5.56 -14.74
N LEU A 53 0.03 4.76 -14.00
CA LEU A 53 0.09 3.31 -14.24
C LEU A 53 -1.16 2.61 -13.68
N THR A 54 -1.68 3.10 -12.56
CA THR A 54 -2.80 2.46 -11.85
C THR A 54 -4.10 3.26 -11.89
N GLY A 55 -4.03 4.55 -12.24
CA GLY A 55 -5.15 5.49 -12.24
C GLY A 55 -5.62 5.92 -10.85
N LEU A 56 -4.97 5.46 -9.77
CA LEU A 56 -5.36 5.73 -8.38
C LEU A 56 -4.76 7.04 -7.88
N ARG A 57 -5.37 7.65 -6.85
CA ARG A 57 -4.78 8.81 -6.16
C ARG A 57 -3.54 8.46 -5.34
N THR A 58 -3.34 7.18 -5.03
CA THR A 58 -2.16 6.69 -4.32
C THR A 58 -0.91 6.70 -5.21
N LYS A 59 0.18 7.28 -4.70
CA LYS A 59 1.51 7.21 -5.34
C LYS A 59 2.09 5.79 -5.30
N LEU A 60 2.54 5.28 -6.44
CA LEU A 60 3.31 4.04 -6.53
C LEU A 60 4.72 4.21 -5.95
N GLN A 61 5.08 3.35 -5.00
CA GLN A 61 6.39 3.39 -4.33
C GLN A 61 7.30 2.30 -4.91
N ALA A 62 8.49 2.66 -5.38
CA ALA A 62 9.48 1.65 -5.78
C ALA A 62 10.14 0.99 -4.56
N GLY A 63 10.42 -0.30 -4.71
CA GLY A 63 11.06 -1.12 -3.69
C GLY A 63 10.07 -1.87 -2.81
N ARG A 64 10.62 -2.63 -1.86
CA ARG A 64 9.82 -3.38 -0.88
C ARG A 64 9.34 -2.43 0.23
N PRO A 65 8.11 -2.62 0.74
CA PRO A 65 7.59 -1.84 1.85
C PRO A 65 8.42 -2.03 3.12
N ASP A 66 8.55 -0.94 3.89
CA ASP A 66 9.00 -0.99 5.28
C ASP A 66 7.80 -1.33 6.17
N TRP A 67 7.65 -2.62 6.46
CA TRP A 67 6.56 -3.14 7.28
C TRP A 67 6.55 -2.57 8.70
N ASN A 68 7.71 -2.24 9.29
CA ASN A 68 7.73 -1.63 10.61
C ASN A 68 7.11 -0.25 10.56
N LYS A 69 7.52 0.57 9.59
CA LYS A 69 6.96 1.92 9.43
C LYS A 69 5.46 1.89 9.18
N LEU A 70 4.98 1.03 8.27
CA LEU A 70 3.55 0.91 7.98
C LEU A 70 2.74 0.46 9.20
N PHE A 71 3.20 -0.56 9.93
CA PHE A 71 2.49 -1.08 11.09
C PHE A 71 2.50 -0.08 12.26
N THR A 72 3.61 0.64 12.46
CA THR A 72 3.68 1.73 13.43
C THR A 72 2.65 2.82 13.11
N GLN A 73 2.57 3.25 11.86
CA GLN A 73 1.59 4.26 11.45
C GLN A 73 0.14 3.80 11.72
N ILE A 74 -0.20 2.54 11.40
CA ILE A 74 -1.52 1.98 11.68
C ILE A 74 -1.82 1.96 13.19
N GLN A 75 -0.83 1.64 14.02
CA GLN A 75 -0.97 1.64 15.47
C GLN A 75 -1.16 3.06 16.03
N GLU A 76 -0.45 4.05 15.48
CA GLU A 76 -0.54 5.46 15.88
C GLU A 76 -1.89 6.10 15.54
N GLU A 77 -2.64 5.57 14.57
CA GLU A 77 -4.00 6.02 14.28
C GLU A 77 -4.98 5.69 15.43
N ASP A 78 -4.64 4.77 16.33
CA ASP A 78 -5.40 4.39 17.55
C ASP A 78 -6.91 4.16 17.31
N LYS A 79 -7.24 3.45 16.22
CA LYS A 79 -8.62 3.12 15.83
C LYS A 79 -9.17 1.84 16.47
N GLY A 80 -8.50 1.32 17.51
CA GLY A 80 -8.88 0.09 18.20
C GLY A 80 -8.22 -1.18 17.66
N ARG A 81 -8.92 -2.32 17.72
CA ARG A 81 -8.37 -3.64 17.34
C ARG A 81 -8.12 -3.73 15.84
N VAL A 82 -6.89 -4.08 15.46
CA VAL A 82 -6.47 -4.20 14.05
C VAL A 82 -6.46 -5.68 13.61
N SER A 83 -7.10 -5.96 12.49
CA SER A 83 -7.06 -7.26 11.81
C SER A 83 -6.41 -7.12 10.44
N VAL A 84 -5.47 -8.00 10.13
CA VAL A 84 -4.70 -8.02 8.89
C VAL A 84 -5.07 -9.24 8.09
N PHE A 85 -5.57 -9.01 6.88
CA PHE A 85 -5.96 -10.04 5.93
C PHE A 85 -4.90 -10.13 4.82
N PHE A 86 -4.35 -11.33 4.60
CA PHE A 86 -3.26 -11.55 3.66
C PHE A 86 -3.59 -12.63 2.64
N CYS A 87 -3.47 -12.26 1.36
CA CYS A 87 -3.51 -13.16 0.22
C CYS A 87 -2.29 -12.90 -0.67
N GLY A 88 -1.46 -13.93 -0.89
CA GLY A 88 -0.23 -13.81 -1.66
C GLY A 88 0.79 -14.91 -1.39
N SER A 89 2.05 -14.65 -1.74
CA SER A 89 3.11 -15.67 -1.62
C SER A 89 3.29 -16.15 -0.16
N PRO A 90 3.50 -17.46 0.08
CA PRO A 90 3.69 -17.98 1.43
C PRO A 90 4.87 -17.34 2.17
N ALA A 91 5.96 -17.04 1.45
CA ALA A 91 7.14 -16.39 2.02
C ALA A 91 6.82 -15.01 2.59
N LEU A 92 6.04 -14.20 1.85
CA LEU A 92 5.62 -12.89 2.35
C LEU A 92 4.62 -13.04 3.52
N GLY A 93 3.72 -14.01 3.46
CA GLY A 93 2.78 -14.28 4.55
C GLY A 93 3.47 -14.53 5.90
N ILE A 94 4.61 -15.23 5.90
CA ILE A 94 5.43 -15.42 7.11
C ILE A 94 5.97 -14.09 7.65
N VAL A 95 6.43 -13.20 6.76
CA VAL A 95 6.93 -11.87 7.14
C VAL A 95 5.81 -11.03 7.75
N ILE A 96 4.63 -10.99 7.12
CA ILE A 96 3.49 -10.21 7.62
C ILE A 96 3.00 -10.75 8.96
N ASN A 97 2.88 -12.07 9.12
CA ASN A 97 2.45 -12.67 10.37
C ASN A 97 3.40 -12.33 11.53
N LYS A 98 4.72 -12.34 11.30
CA LYS A 98 5.71 -11.91 12.30
C LYS A 98 5.51 -10.45 12.73
N HIS A 99 5.20 -9.56 11.80
CA HIS A 99 4.88 -8.17 12.15
C HIS A 99 3.56 -8.08 12.93
N CYS A 100 2.52 -8.81 12.52
CA CYS A 100 1.26 -8.85 13.27
C CYS A 100 1.48 -9.27 14.73
N GLN A 101 2.27 -10.32 14.97
CA GLN A 101 2.62 -10.75 16.33
C GLN A 101 3.36 -9.66 17.12
N LYS A 102 4.33 -8.97 16.49
CA LYS A 102 5.08 -7.88 17.12
C LYS A 102 4.18 -6.71 17.54
N PHE A 103 3.19 -6.37 16.73
CA PHE A 103 2.30 -5.22 16.95
C PHE A 103 0.99 -5.58 17.65
N GLY A 104 0.76 -6.86 17.95
CA GLY A 104 -0.49 -7.34 18.57
C GLY A 104 -1.70 -7.31 17.62
N PHE A 105 -1.47 -7.35 16.31
CA PHE A 105 -2.53 -7.39 15.29
C PHE A 105 -2.98 -8.84 15.03
N ILE A 106 -4.25 -9.01 14.69
CA ILE A 106 -4.82 -10.33 14.39
C ILE A 106 -4.53 -10.67 12.92
N PHE A 107 -3.82 -11.77 12.66
CA PHE A 107 -3.45 -12.17 11.30
C PHE A 107 -4.40 -13.24 10.75
N HIS A 108 -4.90 -13.02 9.54
CA HIS A 108 -5.72 -13.94 8.78
C HIS A 108 -5.05 -14.24 7.44
N LYS A 109 -4.74 -15.53 7.20
CA LYS A 109 -4.31 -16.00 5.88
C LYS A 109 -5.56 -16.38 5.08
N GLU A 110 -5.71 -15.76 3.92
CA GLU A 110 -6.84 -15.98 3.02
C GLU A 110 -6.33 -16.52 1.67
N ASN A 111 -7.18 -17.30 1.01
CA ASN A 111 -6.97 -17.74 -0.37
C ASN A 111 -8.23 -17.33 -1.14
N PHE A 112 -8.12 -16.27 -1.93
CA PHE A 112 -9.19 -15.75 -2.79
C PHE A 112 -8.97 -16.12 -4.25
#